data_AF-A0AAJ5Z0E4-F1
#
_entry.id   AF-A0AAJ5Z0E4-F1
#
_cell.length_a   1.000
_cell.length_b   1.000
_cell.length_c   1.000
_cell.angle_alpha   90.00
_cell.angle_beta   90.00
_cell.angle_gamma   90.00
#
_symmetry.space_group_name_H-M   'P 1'
#
loop_
_entity.id
_entity.type
_entity.pdbx_description
1 polymer ?
#
loop_
_entity_poly.entity_id
_entity_poly.type
_entity_poly.pdbx_seq_one_letter_code
_entity_poly.pdbx_strand_id
1 'polypeptide(L)'
;MLVYDLEDSVARHRKQAARSMVAEALTSAPPGGPTLGVRINAPSSEPDLARADVDAVLRSERVESMVLPKVESARDLELVASAASPSVPLSLVLSVESASSLLRMPTILEHANLGAHVRVAALMFASEDYCAATGVQRTRDLQSLLYPRAQMATIAKAYGLQAIDMVCIEYKDHAYLQEECRDGASLGFDGKQAIHPAQLDAIHAAYSPSKEGDHD
;
A
#
# COMPACT_ATOMS: atom_id res chain seq x y z
N MET A 1 7.91 5.29 4.24
CA MET A 1 7.02 6.05 3.34
C MET A 1 5.93 6.71 4.16
N LEU A 2 5.59 7.97 3.88
CA LEU A 2 4.42 8.65 4.42
C LEU A 2 3.34 8.69 3.35
N VAL A 3 2.12 8.27 3.66
CA VAL A 3 1.01 8.21 2.70
C VAL A 3 -0.07 9.21 3.09
N TYR A 4 -0.34 10.18 2.22
CA TYR A 4 -1.53 11.02 2.32
C TYR A 4 -2.74 10.27 1.79
N ASP A 5 -3.84 10.26 2.54
CA ASP A 5 -5.01 9.48 2.19
C ASP A 5 -6.12 10.34 1.59
N LEU A 6 -6.59 9.97 0.40
CA LEU A 6 -7.75 10.55 -0.27
C LEU A 6 -8.95 9.59 -0.30
N GLU A 7 -8.81 8.37 0.23
CA GLU A 7 -9.82 7.31 0.15
C GLU A 7 -10.64 7.21 1.46
N ASP A 8 -10.56 6.12 2.22
CA ASP A 8 -11.52 5.80 3.27
C ASP A 8 -11.52 6.78 4.46
N SER A 9 -10.41 7.48 4.74
CA SER A 9 -10.39 8.51 5.79
C SER A 9 -11.06 9.83 5.38
N VAL A 10 -11.46 9.98 4.13
CA VAL A 10 -12.03 11.21 3.58
C VAL A 10 -13.48 11.01 3.14
N ALA A 11 -14.40 11.71 3.81
CA ALA A 11 -15.80 11.73 3.42
C ALA A 11 -15.98 12.27 1.97
N ARG A 12 -16.93 11.70 1.20
CA ARG A 12 -17.19 12.06 -0.21
C ARG A 12 -17.26 13.58 -0.48
N HIS A 13 -17.99 14.32 0.34
CA HIS A 13 -18.16 15.77 0.18
C HIS A 13 -16.88 16.58 0.47
N ARG A 14 -15.85 15.96 1.06
CA ARG A 14 -14.55 16.59 1.37
C ARG A 14 -13.44 16.22 0.39
N LYS A 15 -13.68 15.34 -0.59
CA LYS A 15 -12.64 14.85 -1.52
C LYS A 15 -11.93 16.00 -2.22
N GLN A 16 -12.66 17.02 -2.68
CA GLN A 16 -12.05 18.17 -3.34
C GLN A 16 -11.14 18.97 -2.39
N ALA A 17 -11.57 19.20 -1.15
CA ALA A 17 -10.76 19.91 -0.16
C ALA A 17 -9.52 19.08 0.22
N ALA A 18 -9.66 17.76 0.36
CA ALA A 18 -8.55 16.86 0.66
C ALA A 18 -7.50 16.87 -0.46
N ARG A 19 -7.90 16.84 -1.73
CA ARG A 19 -6.96 16.98 -2.86
C ARG A 19 -6.15 18.26 -2.78
N SER A 20 -6.80 19.39 -2.48
CA SER A 20 -6.10 20.68 -2.32
C SER A 20 -5.09 20.63 -1.18
N MET A 21 -5.45 20.03 -0.04
CA MET A 21 -4.54 19.86 1.10
C MET A 21 -3.36 18.95 0.77
N VAL A 22 -3.59 17.85 0.04
CA VAL A 22 -2.51 16.94 -0.40
C VAL A 22 -1.55 17.66 -1.36
N ALA A 23 -2.06 18.43 -2.31
CA ALA A 23 -1.22 19.21 -3.22
C ALA A 23 -0.34 20.22 -2.48
N GLU A 24 -0.89 20.92 -1.49
CA GLU A 24 -0.15 21.84 -0.61
C GLU A 24 0.90 21.10 0.22
N ALA A 25 0.55 19.95 0.81
CA ALA A 25 1.46 19.15 1.62
C ALA A 25 2.63 18.59 0.81
N LEU A 26 2.39 18.09 -0.40
CA LEU A 26 3.43 17.63 -1.32
C LEU A 26 4.38 18.78 -1.72
N THR A 27 3.83 19.95 -2.00
CA THR A 27 4.61 21.15 -2.38
C THR A 27 5.48 21.64 -1.22
N SER A 28 4.95 21.57 0.00
CA SER A 28 5.61 22.07 1.21
C SER A 28 6.60 21.08 1.84
N ALA A 29 6.65 19.84 1.35
CA ALA A 29 7.45 18.79 1.95
C ALA A 29 8.96 19.04 1.72
N PRO A 30 9.77 19.07 2.80
CA PRO A 30 11.19 19.39 2.70
C PRO A 30 11.97 18.33 1.90
N PRO A 31 13.04 18.74 1.20
CA PRO A 31 13.96 17.79 0.58
C PRO A 31 14.67 16.93 1.65
N GLY A 32 14.95 15.66 1.32
CA GLY A 32 15.55 14.69 2.26
C GLY A 32 14.57 14.08 3.27
N GLY A 33 13.26 14.35 3.14
CA GLY A 33 12.21 13.70 3.92
C GLY A 33 11.96 12.23 3.52
N PRO A 34 10.97 11.58 4.14
CA PRO A 34 10.57 10.22 3.75
C PRO A 34 9.99 10.22 2.33
N THR A 35 9.99 9.04 1.68
CA THR A 35 9.23 8.83 0.44
C THR A 35 7.78 9.25 0.63
N LEU A 36 7.28 10.09 -0.28
CA LEU A 36 5.91 10.61 -0.24
C LEU A 36 5.01 9.81 -1.16
N GLY A 37 3.95 9.25 -0.57
CA GLY A 37 2.91 8.52 -1.27
C GLY A 37 1.54 9.18 -1.14
N VAL A 38 0.64 8.90 -2.08
CA VAL A 38 -0.78 9.25 -1.96
C VAL A 38 -1.63 8.01 -2.22
N ARG A 39 -2.57 7.71 -1.30
CA ARG A 39 -3.62 6.71 -1.54
C ARG A 39 -4.80 7.39 -2.22
N ILE A 40 -5.08 7.00 -3.45
CA ILE A 40 -6.18 7.54 -4.26
C ILE A 40 -7.49 6.77 -3.99
N ASN A 41 -8.62 7.25 -4.50
CA ASN A 41 -9.85 6.48 -4.53
C ASN A 41 -9.75 5.29 -5.51
N ALA A 42 -10.55 4.25 -5.26
CA ALA A 42 -10.49 2.98 -5.98
C ALA A 42 -10.82 3.11 -7.49
N PRO A 43 -9.89 2.76 -8.40
CA PRO A 43 -10.09 2.91 -9.84
C PRO A 43 -11.30 2.14 -10.40
N SER A 44 -11.54 0.93 -9.92
CA SER A 44 -12.62 0.05 -10.41
C SER A 44 -14.01 0.47 -9.92
N SER A 45 -14.15 0.84 -8.64
CA SER A 45 -15.47 1.18 -8.06
C SER A 45 -15.81 2.66 -8.11
N GLU A 46 -14.81 3.54 -8.19
CA GLU A 46 -14.98 5.00 -8.15
C GLU A 46 -14.11 5.71 -9.21
N PRO A 47 -14.24 5.37 -10.50
CA PRO A 47 -13.32 5.79 -11.55
C PRO A 47 -13.21 7.32 -11.69
N ASP A 48 -14.30 8.06 -11.50
CA ASP A 48 -14.28 9.53 -11.60
C ASP A 48 -13.51 10.18 -10.44
N LEU A 49 -13.63 9.63 -9.23
CA LEU A 49 -12.84 10.11 -8.09
C LEU A 49 -11.37 9.74 -8.27
N ALA A 50 -11.08 8.50 -8.69
CA ALA A 50 -9.72 8.05 -8.94
C ALA A 50 -9.02 8.94 -9.98
N ARG A 51 -9.67 9.24 -11.12
CA ARG A 51 -9.14 10.17 -12.14
C ARG A 51 -8.88 11.55 -11.58
N ALA A 52 -9.84 12.12 -10.85
CA ALA A 52 -9.69 13.43 -10.24
C ALA A 52 -8.56 13.50 -9.19
N ASP A 53 -8.31 12.39 -8.48
CA ASP A 53 -7.20 12.29 -7.54
C ASP A 53 -5.87 12.21 -8.30
N VAL A 54 -5.77 11.32 -9.29
CA VAL A 54 -4.57 11.17 -10.14
C VAL A 54 -4.20 12.51 -10.78
N ASP A 55 -5.16 13.21 -11.39
CA ASP A 55 -4.95 14.53 -12.00
C ASP A 55 -4.49 15.59 -11.01
N ALA A 56 -4.93 15.52 -9.74
CA ALA A 56 -4.53 16.46 -8.72
C ALA A 56 -3.13 16.15 -8.18
N VAL A 57 -2.83 14.87 -7.96
CA VAL A 57 -1.57 14.39 -7.36
C VAL A 57 -0.40 14.54 -8.34
N LEU A 58 -0.59 14.20 -9.62
CA LEU A 58 0.45 14.24 -10.65
C LEU A 58 0.86 15.65 -11.09
N ARG A 59 0.20 16.70 -10.58
CA ARG A 59 0.69 18.09 -10.72
C ARG A 59 1.93 18.36 -9.87
N SER A 60 2.19 17.52 -8.86
CA SER A 60 3.37 17.63 -8.02
C SER A 60 4.47 16.73 -8.54
N GLU A 61 5.68 17.28 -8.69
CA GLU A 61 6.89 16.48 -8.99
C GLU A 61 7.48 15.80 -7.74
N ARG A 62 6.84 15.98 -6.57
CA ARG A 62 7.31 15.47 -5.28
C ARG A 62 6.68 14.12 -4.90
N VAL A 63 5.63 13.70 -5.60
CA VAL A 63 5.01 12.39 -5.36
C VAL A 63 5.88 11.29 -5.95
N GLU A 64 6.23 10.31 -5.15
CA GLU A 64 7.08 9.19 -5.56
C GLU A 64 6.28 7.88 -5.67
N SER A 65 5.20 7.77 -4.89
CA SER A 65 4.37 6.58 -4.83
C SER A 65 2.87 6.88 -4.89
N MET A 66 2.11 5.98 -5.51
CA MET A 66 0.65 6.00 -5.46
C MET A 66 0.13 4.66 -4.95
N VAL A 67 -0.69 4.70 -3.90
CA VAL A 67 -1.34 3.52 -3.35
C VAL A 67 -2.71 3.37 -4.03
N LEU A 68 -2.92 2.24 -4.70
CA LEU A 68 -4.17 1.90 -5.38
C LEU A 68 -4.97 0.98 -4.45
N PRO A 69 -6.08 1.45 -3.87
CA PRO A 69 -6.96 0.57 -3.11
C PRO A 69 -7.79 -0.32 -4.05
N LYS A 70 -8.28 -1.45 -3.51
CA LYS A 70 -9.30 -2.30 -4.14
C LYS A 70 -8.96 -2.71 -5.57
N VAL A 71 -7.71 -3.11 -5.81
CA VAL A 71 -7.23 -3.52 -7.15
C VAL A 71 -7.88 -4.84 -7.55
N GLU A 72 -8.54 -4.87 -8.71
CA GLU A 72 -9.24 -6.05 -9.24
C GLU A 72 -8.82 -6.42 -10.68
N SER A 73 -8.07 -5.54 -11.36
CA SER A 73 -7.61 -5.77 -12.73
C SER A 73 -6.38 -4.95 -13.12
N ALA A 74 -5.69 -5.38 -14.19
CA ALA A 74 -4.60 -4.61 -14.79
C ALA A 74 -5.02 -3.18 -15.20
N ARG A 75 -6.29 -2.99 -15.58
CA ARG A 75 -6.84 -1.67 -15.98
C ARG A 75 -6.82 -0.65 -14.85
N ASP A 76 -6.87 -1.09 -13.60
CA ASP A 76 -6.79 -0.19 -12.44
C ASP A 76 -5.44 0.52 -12.40
N LEU A 77 -4.37 -0.20 -12.73
CA LEU A 77 -3.01 0.32 -12.79
C LEU A 77 -2.80 1.18 -14.04
N GLU A 78 -3.33 0.74 -15.17
CA GLU A 78 -3.23 1.46 -16.46
C GLU A 78 -3.90 2.84 -16.41
N LEU A 79 -4.96 3.01 -15.60
CA LEU A 79 -5.57 4.31 -15.36
C LEU A 79 -4.54 5.31 -14.84
N VAL A 80 -3.71 4.90 -13.87
CA VAL A 80 -2.65 5.75 -13.31
C VAL A 80 -1.49 5.89 -14.29
N ALA A 81 -1.06 4.79 -14.90
CA ALA A 81 0.06 4.79 -15.83
C ALA A 81 -0.17 5.69 -17.05
N SER A 82 -1.40 5.73 -17.57
CA SER A 82 -1.77 6.57 -18.72
C SER A 82 -1.71 8.08 -18.45
N ALA A 83 -1.79 8.49 -17.18
CA ALA A 83 -1.72 9.89 -16.76
C ALA A 83 -0.30 10.30 -16.30
N ALA A 84 0.59 9.34 -16.05
CA ALA A 84 1.94 9.60 -15.54
C ALA A 84 2.82 10.33 -16.58
N SER A 85 3.58 11.31 -16.10
CA SER A 85 4.55 12.03 -16.92
C SER A 85 5.85 11.25 -17.06
N PRO A 86 6.50 11.23 -18.24
CA PRO A 86 7.84 10.68 -18.41
C PRO A 86 8.92 11.31 -17.52
N SER A 87 8.70 12.52 -17.03
CA SER A 87 9.70 13.29 -16.26
C SER A 87 9.84 12.85 -14.81
N VAL A 88 8.83 12.19 -14.23
CA VAL A 88 8.80 11.82 -12.81
C VAL A 88 8.46 10.34 -12.69
N PRO A 89 9.44 9.48 -12.36
CA PRO A 89 9.17 8.06 -12.13
C PRO A 89 8.16 7.87 -10.99
N LEU A 90 7.15 7.02 -11.21
CA LEU A 90 6.11 6.75 -10.23
C LEU A 90 6.11 5.27 -9.83
N SER A 91 6.07 5.02 -8.52
CA SER A 91 5.91 3.66 -7.98
C SER A 91 4.47 3.41 -7.55
N LEU A 92 3.89 2.27 -7.95
CA LEU A 92 2.56 1.84 -7.52
C LEU A 92 2.68 0.88 -6.33
N VAL A 93 1.83 1.08 -5.34
CA VAL A 93 1.61 0.14 -4.24
C VAL A 93 0.19 -0.38 -4.36
N LEU A 94 0.04 -1.68 -4.58
CA LEU A 94 -1.26 -2.29 -4.83
C LEU A 94 -1.82 -2.85 -3.53
N SER A 95 -2.98 -2.33 -3.11
CA SER A 95 -3.70 -2.84 -1.95
C SER A 95 -4.48 -4.08 -2.33
N VAL A 96 -4.20 -5.19 -1.66
CA VAL A 96 -4.88 -6.47 -1.81
C VAL A 96 -5.95 -6.59 -0.74
N GLU A 97 -7.20 -6.39 -1.17
CA GLU A 97 -8.37 -6.20 -0.29
C GLU A 97 -9.43 -7.30 -0.45
N SER A 98 -9.27 -8.22 -1.39
CA SER A 98 -10.25 -9.26 -1.68
C SER A 98 -9.59 -10.60 -2.03
N ALA A 99 -10.33 -11.70 -1.86
CA ALA A 99 -9.87 -13.02 -2.31
C ALA A 99 -9.69 -13.09 -3.83
N SER A 100 -10.55 -12.43 -4.61
CA SER A 100 -10.42 -12.33 -6.07
C SER A 100 -9.09 -11.67 -6.45
N SER A 101 -8.80 -10.51 -5.84
CA SER A 101 -7.57 -9.76 -6.05
C SER A 101 -6.34 -10.60 -5.71
N LEU A 102 -6.33 -11.24 -4.53
CA LEU A 102 -5.22 -12.08 -4.08
C LEU A 102 -4.93 -13.22 -5.05
N LEU A 103 -5.96 -13.97 -5.46
CA LEU A 103 -5.80 -15.14 -6.34
C LEU A 103 -5.44 -14.76 -7.78
N ARG A 104 -5.84 -13.56 -8.23
CA ARG A 104 -5.58 -13.07 -9.60
C ARG A 104 -4.38 -12.14 -9.69
N MET A 105 -3.71 -11.82 -8.58
CA MET A 105 -2.62 -10.85 -8.57
C MET A 105 -1.48 -11.17 -9.56
N PRO A 106 -1.01 -12.42 -9.71
CA PRO A 106 -0.06 -12.78 -10.77
C PRO A 106 -0.52 -12.34 -12.17
N THR A 107 -1.76 -12.65 -12.53
CA THR A 107 -2.36 -12.25 -13.81
C THR A 107 -2.49 -10.73 -13.93
N ILE A 108 -2.87 -10.02 -12.86
CA ILE A 108 -2.98 -8.56 -12.84
C ILE A 108 -1.62 -7.93 -13.13
N LEU A 109 -0.55 -8.40 -12.47
CA LEU A 109 0.81 -7.91 -12.65
C LEU A 109 1.34 -8.18 -14.06
N GLU A 110 1.10 -9.38 -14.59
CA GLU A 110 1.56 -9.79 -15.93
C GLU A 110 0.88 -9.03 -17.07
N HIS A 111 -0.39 -8.65 -16.89
CA HIS A 111 -1.18 -7.99 -17.95
C HIS A 111 -1.14 -6.47 -17.86
N ALA A 112 -0.58 -5.89 -16.81
CA ALA A 112 -0.53 -4.44 -16.64
C ALA A 112 0.48 -3.78 -17.59
N ASN A 113 -0.01 -2.89 -18.46
CA ASN A 113 0.85 -2.07 -19.31
C ASN A 113 1.17 -0.71 -18.65
N LEU A 114 2.33 -0.62 -17.99
CA LEU A 114 2.70 0.55 -17.18
C LEU A 114 3.59 1.57 -17.91
N GLY A 115 4.04 1.26 -19.13
CA GLY A 115 5.06 2.07 -19.81
C GLY A 115 6.42 2.04 -19.09
N ALA A 116 7.31 2.96 -19.45
CA ALA A 116 8.70 2.97 -18.97
C ALA A 116 8.92 3.70 -17.64
N HIS A 117 7.96 4.52 -17.21
CA HIS A 117 8.13 5.47 -16.10
C HIS A 117 7.29 5.12 -14.87
N VAL A 118 6.44 4.08 -14.98
CA VAL A 118 5.64 3.58 -13.88
C VAL A 118 6.01 2.13 -13.62
N ARG A 119 6.16 1.78 -12.35
CA ARG A 119 6.42 0.40 -11.92
C ARG A 119 5.56 0.04 -10.73
N VAL A 120 5.25 -1.23 -10.55
CA VAL A 120 4.76 -1.72 -9.25
C VAL A 120 5.97 -1.88 -8.34
N ALA A 121 5.91 -1.32 -7.15
CA ALA A 121 6.99 -1.43 -6.15
C ALA A 121 6.62 -2.38 -5.00
N ALA A 122 5.32 -2.47 -4.65
CA ALA A 122 4.88 -3.26 -3.52
C ALA A 122 3.46 -3.79 -3.65
N LEU A 123 3.20 -4.91 -2.98
CA LEU A 123 1.87 -5.37 -2.61
C LEU A 123 1.64 -5.08 -1.12
N MET A 124 0.45 -4.58 -0.79
CA MET A 124 0.06 -4.23 0.57
C MET A 124 -1.17 -5.03 0.99
N PHE A 125 -1.11 -5.72 2.13
CA PHE A 125 -2.23 -6.52 2.61
C PHE A 125 -3.19 -5.68 3.46
N ALA A 126 -4.41 -5.46 2.99
CA ALA A 126 -5.42 -4.71 3.72
C ALA A 126 -6.39 -5.71 4.40
N SER A 127 -6.03 -6.12 5.62
CA SER A 127 -6.71 -7.21 6.33
C SER A 127 -8.18 -6.95 6.63
N GLU A 128 -8.55 -5.71 6.95
CA GLU A 128 -9.91 -5.38 7.36
C GLU A 128 -10.90 -5.51 6.20
N ASP A 129 -10.55 -4.96 5.03
CA ASP A 129 -11.33 -5.14 3.80
C ASP A 129 -11.35 -6.59 3.35
N TYR A 130 -10.21 -7.29 3.44
CA TYR A 130 -10.15 -8.72 3.11
C TYR A 130 -11.08 -9.55 4.00
N CYS A 131 -11.06 -9.32 5.32
CA CYS A 131 -11.96 -9.96 6.27
C CYS A 131 -13.43 -9.64 5.97
N ALA A 132 -13.75 -8.37 5.69
CA ALA A 132 -15.10 -7.95 5.34
C ALA A 132 -15.60 -8.63 4.05
N ALA A 133 -14.74 -8.77 3.04
CA ALA A 133 -15.07 -9.37 1.75
C ALA A 133 -15.22 -10.90 1.82
N THR A 134 -14.52 -11.57 2.73
CA THR A 134 -14.45 -13.04 2.80
C THR A 134 -15.25 -13.65 3.95
N GLY A 135 -15.65 -12.85 4.93
CA GLY A 135 -16.24 -13.30 6.19
C GLY A 135 -15.23 -13.92 7.17
N VAL A 136 -13.95 -13.95 6.83
CA VAL A 136 -12.87 -14.42 7.72
C VAL A 136 -12.84 -13.54 8.98
N GLN A 137 -12.82 -14.19 10.14
CA GLN A 137 -12.69 -13.50 11.42
C GLN A 137 -11.22 -13.41 11.81
N ARG A 138 -10.71 -12.20 12.02
CA ARG A 138 -9.35 -11.98 12.52
C ARG A 138 -9.28 -12.37 13.99
N THR A 139 -8.35 -13.26 14.31
CA THR A 139 -8.02 -13.69 15.67
C THR A 139 -6.64 -13.17 16.04
N ARG A 140 -6.34 -13.05 17.34
CA ARG A 140 -5.02 -12.57 17.80
C ARG A 140 -3.86 -13.50 17.43
N ASP A 141 -4.13 -14.78 17.23
CA ASP A 141 -3.12 -15.76 16.77
C ASP A 141 -2.88 -15.71 15.26
N LEU A 142 -3.63 -14.87 14.53
CA LEU A 142 -3.56 -14.63 13.09
C LEU A 142 -3.68 -15.89 12.22
N GLN A 143 -4.10 -17.02 12.78
CA GLN A 143 -4.18 -18.29 12.06
C GLN A 143 -5.15 -18.22 10.89
N SER A 144 -6.26 -17.49 11.06
CA SER A 144 -7.26 -17.27 10.02
C SER A 144 -6.74 -16.44 8.84
N LEU A 145 -5.65 -15.68 9.05
CA LEU A 145 -5.00 -14.85 8.03
C LEU A 145 -3.66 -15.42 7.55
N LEU A 146 -3.23 -16.59 8.04
CA LEU A 146 -1.95 -17.19 7.66
C LEU A 146 -1.87 -17.43 6.15
N TYR A 147 -2.88 -18.10 5.57
CA TYR A 147 -2.92 -18.38 4.14
C TYR A 147 -2.85 -17.11 3.28
N PRO A 148 -3.76 -16.11 3.43
CA PRO A 148 -3.73 -14.95 2.56
C PRO A 148 -2.46 -14.11 2.72
N ARG A 149 -1.92 -13.99 3.95
CA ARG A 149 -0.67 -13.26 4.20
C ARG A 149 0.54 -13.95 3.56
N ALA A 150 0.70 -15.25 3.80
CA ALA A 150 1.80 -16.03 3.23
C ALA A 150 1.73 -16.08 1.69
N GLN A 151 0.52 -16.22 1.12
CA GLN A 151 0.33 -16.19 -0.33
C GLN A 151 0.72 -14.83 -0.91
N MET A 152 0.26 -13.72 -0.32
CA MET A 152 0.59 -12.38 -0.83
C MET A 152 2.09 -12.08 -0.76
N ALA A 153 2.74 -12.44 0.35
CA ALA A 153 4.19 -12.28 0.49
C ALA A 153 4.93 -13.09 -0.58
N THR A 154 4.53 -14.35 -0.80
CA THR A 154 5.10 -15.22 -1.84
C THR A 154 4.95 -14.61 -3.24
N ILE A 155 3.76 -14.09 -3.56
CA ILE A 155 3.51 -13.41 -4.84
C ILE A 155 4.43 -12.19 -4.96
N ALA A 156 4.49 -11.33 -3.95
CA ALA A 156 5.35 -10.15 -3.99
C ALA A 156 6.80 -10.52 -4.30
N LYS A 157 7.36 -11.53 -3.61
CA LYS A 157 8.73 -12.00 -3.84
C LYS A 157 8.94 -12.60 -5.23
N ALA A 158 7.98 -13.37 -5.73
CA ALA A 158 8.06 -13.96 -7.07
C ALA A 158 8.18 -12.90 -8.18
N TYR A 159 7.63 -11.70 -7.97
CA TYR A 159 7.69 -10.58 -8.91
C TYR A 159 8.75 -9.52 -8.51
N GLY A 160 9.60 -9.79 -7.53
CA GLY A 160 10.63 -8.85 -7.07
C GLY A 160 10.06 -7.58 -6.41
N LEU A 161 8.85 -7.66 -5.86
CA LEU A 161 8.14 -6.58 -5.18
C LEU A 161 8.34 -6.65 -3.66
N GLN A 162 8.20 -5.51 -3.00
CA GLN A 162 8.07 -5.48 -1.55
C GLN A 162 6.70 -6.00 -1.10
N ALA A 163 6.65 -6.64 0.06
CA ALA A 163 5.42 -7.04 0.73
C ALA A 163 5.20 -6.19 1.98
N ILE A 164 4.06 -5.49 2.06
CA ILE A 164 3.70 -4.63 3.20
C ILE A 164 2.55 -5.28 3.97
N ASP A 165 2.78 -5.58 5.24
CA ASP A 165 1.82 -6.28 6.10
C ASP A 165 0.69 -5.35 6.57
N MET A 166 -0.36 -5.97 7.09
CA MET A 166 -1.58 -5.34 7.57
C MET A 166 -1.38 -4.35 8.72
N VAL A 167 -2.41 -3.53 8.97
CA VAL A 167 -2.49 -2.70 10.17
C VAL A 167 -2.65 -3.56 11.44
N CYS A 168 -2.01 -3.13 12.53
CA CYS A 168 -2.31 -3.64 13.86
C CYS A 168 -3.24 -2.65 14.57
N ILE A 169 -4.50 -3.04 14.81
CA ILE A 169 -5.52 -2.19 15.44
C ILE A 169 -5.28 -2.10 16.95
N GLU A 170 -4.90 -3.20 17.59
CA GLU A 170 -4.64 -3.29 19.02
C GLU A 170 -3.23 -2.78 19.40
N TYR A 171 -2.77 -1.71 18.75
CA TYR A 171 -1.40 -1.19 18.87
C TYR A 171 -1.01 -0.68 20.26
N LYS A 172 -2.00 -0.45 21.13
CA LYS A 172 -1.76 -0.06 22.53
C LYS A 172 -1.19 -1.23 23.36
N ASP A 173 -1.42 -2.46 22.90
CA ASP A 173 -0.72 -3.62 23.41
C ASP A 173 0.62 -3.77 22.67
N HIS A 174 1.67 -3.17 23.25
CA HIS A 174 2.99 -3.14 22.63
C HIS A 174 3.61 -4.53 22.46
N ALA A 175 3.31 -5.48 23.37
CA ALA A 175 3.82 -6.84 23.27
C ALA A 175 3.19 -7.56 22.07
N TYR A 176 1.87 -7.40 21.92
CA TYR A 176 1.14 -7.92 20.77
C TYR A 176 1.61 -7.31 19.45
N LEU A 177 1.81 -5.98 19.39
CA LEU A 177 2.35 -5.33 18.19
C LEU A 177 3.71 -5.90 17.78
N GLN A 178 4.61 -6.11 18.74
CA GLN A 178 5.94 -6.68 18.46
C GLN A 178 5.84 -8.13 17.97
N GLU A 179 4.95 -8.93 18.54
CA GLU A 179 4.69 -10.29 18.09
C GLU A 179 4.13 -10.32 16.68
N GLU A 180 3.11 -9.52 16.37
CA GLU A 180 2.51 -9.42 15.05
C GLU A 180 3.53 -8.92 14.00
N CYS A 181 4.45 -8.02 14.35
CA CYS A 181 5.52 -7.59 13.45
C CYS A 181 6.56 -8.70 13.18
N ARG A 182 6.97 -9.45 14.22
CA ARG A 182 7.89 -10.58 14.06
C ARG A 182 7.27 -11.70 13.22
N ASP A 183 6.00 -12.00 13.46
CA ASP A 183 5.23 -12.95 12.67
C ASP A 183 5.17 -12.53 11.20
N GLY A 184 4.82 -11.27 10.90
CA GLY A 184 4.85 -10.73 9.54
C GLY A 184 6.24 -10.81 8.89
N ALA A 185 7.30 -10.41 9.59
CA ALA A 185 8.67 -10.52 9.08
C ALA A 185 9.04 -11.99 8.76
N SER A 186 8.62 -12.96 9.59
CA SER A 186 8.86 -14.39 9.36
C SER A 186 8.15 -14.96 8.12
N LEU A 187 7.04 -14.34 7.70
CA LEU A 187 6.33 -14.68 6.46
C LEU A 187 6.96 -14.02 5.22
N GLY A 188 8.02 -13.22 5.39
CA GLY A 188 8.74 -12.56 4.29
C GLY A 188 8.21 -11.16 3.95
N PHE A 189 7.42 -10.52 4.82
CA PHE A 189 7.06 -9.12 4.65
C PHE A 189 8.26 -8.18 4.89
N ASP A 190 8.33 -7.09 4.14
CA ASP A 190 9.40 -6.07 4.19
C ASP A 190 9.02 -4.84 5.02
N GLY A 191 7.76 -4.77 5.46
CA GLY A 191 7.26 -3.66 6.26
C GLY A 191 5.84 -3.90 6.71
N LYS A 192 5.27 -2.91 7.41
CA LYS A 192 3.94 -2.96 7.98
C LYS A 192 3.28 -1.59 7.89
N GLN A 193 1.96 -1.58 7.67
CA GLN A 193 1.17 -0.35 7.75
C GLN A 193 1.11 0.19 9.19
N ALA A 194 1.43 1.47 9.36
CA ALA A 194 1.31 2.19 10.62
C ALA A 194 0.18 3.22 10.55
N ILE A 195 -0.71 3.20 11.53
CA ILE A 195 -1.83 4.14 11.69
C ILE A 195 -1.64 5.09 12.87
N HIS A 196 -0.61 4.87 13.70
CA HIS A 196 -0.26 5.72 14.82
C HIS A 196 1.26 5.80 15.02
N PRO A 197 1.85 6.97 15.35
CA PRO A 197 3.30 7.12 15.54
C PRO A 197 3.91 6.16 16.57
N ALA A 198 3.16 5.78 17.61
CA ALA A 198 3.61 4.82 18.62
C ALA A 198 3.92 3.41 18.07
N GLN A 199 3.57 3.12 16.82
CA GLN A 199 3.87 1.85 16.17
C GLN A 199 5.25 1.83 15.51
N LEU A 200 5.81 3.02 15.20
CA LEU A 200 6.97 3.15 14.31
C LEU A 200 8.19 2.41 14.86
N ASP A 201 8.49 2.54 16.16
CA ASP A 201 9.67 1.90 16.74
C ASP A 201 9.61 0.38 16.65
N ALA A 202 8.46 -0.22 16.96
CA ALA A 202 8.27 -1.67 16.88
C ALA A 202 8.33 -2.18 15.44
N ILE A 203 7.72 -1.45 14.50
CA ILE A 203 7.75 -1.79 13.07
C ILE A 203 9.20 -1.68 12.54
N HIS A 204 9.87 -0.56 12.76
CA HIS A 204 11.25 -0.40 12.30
C HIS A 204 12.18 -1.45 12.88
N ALA A 205 12.03 -1.80 14.17
CA ALA A 205 12.86 -2.83 14.79
C ALA A 205 12.67 -4.23 14.16
N ALA A 206 11.46 -4.56 13.73
CA ALA A 206 11.15 -5.88 13.16
C ALA A 206 11.55 -6.03 11.69
N TYR A 207 11.47 -4.95 10.91
CA TYR A 207 11.67 -4.99 9.45
C TYR A 207 12.97 -4.32 8.98
N SER A 208 13.77 -3.76 9.89
CA SER A 208 15.13 -3.35 9.54
C SER A 208 16.03 -4.58 9.41
N PRO A 209 17.00 -4.58 8.49
CA PRO A 209 18.01 -5.63 8.44
C PRO A 209 18.66 -5.79 9.81
N SER A 210 18.67 -7.02 10.33
CA SER A 210 19.48 -7.31 11.51
C SER A 210 20.95 -7.02 11.16
N LYS A 211 21.72 -6.51 12.13
CA LYS A 211 23.16 -6.21 11.92
C LYS A 211 24.00 -7.45 11.53
N GLU A 212 23.41 -8.64 11.52
CA GLU A 212 24.06 -9.93 11.29
C GLU A 212 23.63 -10.60 9.96
N GLY A 213 23.00 -9.87 9.04
CA GLY A 213 22.34 -10.44 7.86
C GLY A 213 23.02 -10.27 6.49
N ASP A 214 24.26 -9.77 6.42
CA ASP A 214 25.06 -9.87 5.19
C ASP A 214 25.69 -11.27 5.13
N HIS A 215 24.91 -12.26 4.70
CA HIS A 215 25.44 -13.53 4.23
C HIS A 215 25.13 -13.66 2.75
N ASP A 216 26.23 -13.67 1.99
CA ASP A 216 26.38 -13.80 0.54
C ASP A 216 25.49 -14.88 -0.11
#